data_AF-A0AAU5QHM9-F1
#
_entry.id   AF-A0AAU5QHM9-F1
#
_cell.length_a   1.000
_cell.length_b   1.000
_cell.length_c   1.000
_cell.angle_alpha   90.00
_cell.angle_beta   90.00
_cell.angle_gamma   90.00
#
_symmetry.space_group_name_H-M   'P 1'
#
loop_
_entity.id
_entity.type
_entity.pdbx_description
1 polymer ?
#
loop_
_entity_poly.entity_id
_entity_poly.type
_entity_poly.pdbx_seq_one_letter_code
_entity_poly.pdbx_strand_id
1 'polypeptide(L)'
;MPGPVPNREDDLARPRERKGGDVQSVSRGVARPAKVPNGDRSWHPIAKRLWDSLKESGQADFYQASDWALAYSLCEDLSYYKASGKRSGQMLQTIYSAFERLLVAEGDRRRVRIELHEPVPDEQSAAVLAIADYKKDLGLAE
;
A
#
# COMPACT_ATOMS: atom_id res chain seq x y z
N MET A 1 -20.98 -12.61 -0.08
CA MET A 1 -20.59 -11.28 0.41
C MET A 1 -19.53 -11.48 1.48
N PRO A 2 -18.29 -11.00 1.29
CA PRO A 2 -17.32 -11.01 2.37
C PRO A 2 -17.86 -10.17 3.53
N GLY A 3 -17.53 -10.54 4.78
CA GLY A 3 -18.06 -9.93 5.99
C GLY A 3 -17.75 -8.43 6.14
N PRO A 4 -18.17 -7.77 7.24
CA PRO A 4 -17.83 -6.37 7.49
C PRO A 4 -16.31 -6.15 7.45
N VAL A 5 -15.89 -4.95 7.03
CA VAL A 5 -14.47 -4.58 6.98
C VAL A 5 -13.90 -4.66 8.40
N PRO A 6 -12.77 -5.35 8.63
CA PRO A 6 -12.16 -5.42 9.96
C PRO A 6 -11.76 -4.03 10.50
N ASN A 7 -11.88 -3.80 11.81
CA ASN A 7 -11.40 -2.58 12.47
C ASN A 7 -9.87 -2.41 12.32
N ARG A 8 -9.32 -1.21 12.53
CA ARG A 8 -7.85 -1.06 12.59
C ARG A 8 -7.30 -1.69 13.86
N GLU A 9 -6.01 -2.03 13.88
CA GLU A 9 -5.39 -2.63 15.06
C GLU A 9 -5.48 -1.73 16.31
N ASP A 10 -5.33 -0.42 16.14
CA ASP A 10 -5.47 0.57 17.22
C ASP A 10 -6.89 0.63 17.80
N ASP A 11 -7.90 0.19 17.04
CA ASP A 11 -9.29 0.11 17.48
C ASP A 11 -9.60 -1.23 18.20
N LEU A 12 -8.66 -2.16 18.26
CA LEU A 12 -8.85 -3.47 18.89
C LEU A 12 -8.43 -3.44 20.36
N ALA A 13 -9.19 -4.14 21.20
CA ALA A 13 -8.82 -4.34 22.60
C ALA A 13 -7.50 -5.14 22.80
N ARG A 14 -7.02 -5.85 21.75
CA ARG A 14 -5.81 -6.67 21.78
C ARG A 14 -5.13 -6.71 20.39
N PRO A 15 -3.79 -6.65 20.30
CA PRO A 15 -3.05 -6.76 19.04
C PRO A 15 -3.29 -8.10 18.32
N ARG A 16 -3.26 -8.08 16.98
CA ARG A 16 -3.50 -9.26 16.14
C ARG A 16 -2.39 -10.29 16.19
N GLU A 17 -1.15 -9.86 16.42
CA GLU A 17 0.03 -10.73 16.51
C GLU A 17 -0.07 -11.75 17.65
N ARG A 18 -0.88 -11.48 18.69
CA ARG A 18 -0.97 -12.33 19.88
C ARG A 18 -1.76 -13.64 19.66
N LYS A 19 -2.11 -14.00 18.43
CA LYS A 19 -2.92 -15.19 18.11
C LYS A 19 -2.09 -16.31 17.45
N GLY A 20 -1.47 -17.13 18.29
CA GLY A 20 -1.29 -18.58 18.11
C GLY A 20 -0.46 -19.10 16.94
N GLY A 21 0.81 -19.41 17.22
CA GLY A 21 1.46 -20.73 17.02
C GLY A 21 1.67 -21.33 15.62
N ASP A 22 0.73 -21.20 14.68
CA ASP A 22 0.72 -21.98 13.42
C ASP A 22 0.97 -21.09 12.19
N VAL A 23 2.08 -20.35 12.18
CA VAL A 23 2.50 -19.64 10.96
C VAL A 23 3.07 -20.67 9.99
N GLN A 24 2.25 -21.07 9.00
CA GLN A 24 2.77 -21.90 7.91
C GLN A 24 3.84 -21.11 7.14
N SER A 25 5.02 -21.72 6.99
CA SER A 25 6.11 -21.15 6.21
C SER A 25 5.69 -21.03 4.75
N VAL A 26 5.66 -19.81 4.22
CA VAL A 26 5.46 -19.57 2.80
C VAL A 26 6.76 -19.75 2.03
N SER A 27 6.69 -20.32 0.82
CA SER A 27 7.80 -20.28 -0.13
C SER A 27 8.10 -18.82 -0.48
N ARG A 28 9.36 -18.41 -0.36
CA ARG A 28 9.78 -17.01 -0.54
C ARG A 28 10.47 -16.83 -1.90
N GLY A 29 10.04 -15.81 -2.64
CA GLY A 29 10.77 -15.29 -3.79
C GLY A 29 11.63 -14.08 -3.41
N VAL A 30 12.34 -13.52 -4.38
CA VAL A 30 13.08 -12.26 -4.23
C VAL A 30 12.28 -11.15 -4.92
N ALA A 31 11.89 -10.12 -4.17
CA ALA A 31 11.27 -8.93 -4.72
C ALA A 31 12.24 -8.22 -5.67
N ARG A 32 11.74 -7.70 -6.79
CA ARG A 32 12.52 -6.96 -7.77
C ARG A 32 12.17 -5.48 -7.70
N PRO A 33 13.14 -4.58 -7.95
CA PRO A 33 12.84 -3.17 -8.10
C PRO A 33 11.88 -2.99 -9.28
N ALA A 34 10.77 -2.30 -9.05
CA ALA A 34 9.80 -1.99 -10.09
C ALA A 34 9.98 -0.55 -10.58
N LYS A 35 10.07 -0.39 -11.91
CA LYS A 35 10.05 0.94 -12.53
C LYS A 35 8.61 1.32 -12.83
N VAL A 36 8.11 2.35 -12.14
CA VAL A 36 6.76 2.87 -12.37
C VAL A 36 6.74 3.69 -13.66
N PRO A 37 5.83 3.41 -14.61
CA PRO A 37 5.71 4.21 -15.83
C PRO A 37 5.09 5.59 -15.54
N ASN A 38 5.32 6.54 -16.44
CA ASN A 38 4.55 7.79 -16.44
C ASN A 38 3.11 7.49 -16.81
N GLY A 39 2.15 8.14 -16.17
CA GLY A 39 0.74 8.01 -16.54
C GLY A 39 0.48 8.61 -17.93
N ASP A 40 -0.51 8.06 -18.64
CA ASP A 40 -0.89 8.57 -19.95
C ASP A 40 -1.57 9.95 -19.81
N ARG A 41 -1.12 10.92 -20.61
CA ARG A 41 -1.66 12.29 -20.61
C ARG A 41 -3.10 12.33 -21.11
N SER A 42 -3.46 11.43 -22.02
CA SER A 42 -4.78 11.30 -22.64
C SER A 42 -5.83 10.70 -21.71
N TRP A 43 -5.42 10.09 -20.59
CA TRP A 43 -6.34 9.52 -19.62
C TRP A 43 -7.34 10.53 -19.09
N HIS A 44 -8.50 10.01 -18.69
CA HIS A 44 -9.53 10.80 -18.02
C HIS A 44 -8.97 11.38 -16.70
N PRO A 45 -9.34 12.61 -16.29
CA PRO A 45 -8.81 13.24 -15.08
C PRO A 45 -8.91 12.38 -13.81
N ILE A 46 -9.99 11.61 -13.66
CA ILE A 46 -10.17 10.67 -12.54
C ILE A 46 -9.11 9.56 -12.55
N ALA A 47 -8.81 8.99 -13.72
CA ALA A 47 -7.80 7.92 -13.82
C ALA A 47 -6.40 8.47 -13.57
N LYS A 48 -6.09 9.68 -14.06
CA LYS A 48 -4.81 10.37 -13.74
C LYS A 48 -4.65 10.58 -12.25
N ARG A 49 -5.67 11.13 -11.59
CA ARG A 49 -5.68 11.31 -10.14
C ARG A 49 -5.47 9.98 -9.41
N LEU A 50 -6.18 8.93 -9.83
CA LEU A 50 -6.02 7.61 -9.22
C LEU A 50 -4.59 7.08 -9.41
N TRP A 51 -4.04 7.16 -10.62
CA TRP A 51 -2.66 6.75 -10.91
C TRP A 51 -1.63 7.49 -10.05
N ASP A 52 -1.81 8.80 -9.90
CA ASP A 52 -0.94 9.61 -9.04
C ASP A 52 -1.04 9.18 -7.58
N SER A 53 -2.26 8.99 -7.07
CA SER A 53 -2.47 8.49 -5.71
C SER A 53 -1.94 7.07 -5.49
N LEU A 54 -1.96 6.20 -6.50
CA LEU A 54 -1.38 4.86 -6.40
C LEU A 54 0.12 4.90 -6.18
N LYS A 55 0.84 5.87 -6.76
CA LYS A 55 2.29 6.03 -6.58
C LYS A 55 2.67 6.52 -5.18
N GLU A 56 1.80 7.30 -4.57
CA GLU A 56 2.07 8.00 -3.31
C GLU A 56 1.58 7.24 -2.07
N SER A 57 0.64 6.31 -2.25
CA SER A 57 0.03 5.60 -1.13
C SER A 57 0.87 4.38 -0.72
N GLY A 58 0.95 4.11 0.58
CA GLY A 58 1.83 3.06 1.13
C GLY A 58 1.55 1.63 0.68
N GLN A 59 0.41 1.32 0.06
CA GLN A 59 0.23 -0.02 -0.55
C GLN A 59 1.20 -0.26 -1.72
N ALA A 60 1.73 0.80 -2.33
CA ALA A 60 2.71 0.74 -3.39
C ALA A 60 4.00 0.01 -2.97
N ASP A 61 4.30 -0.01 -1.67
CA ASP A 61 5.45 -0.72 -1.10
C ASP A 61 5.40 -2.23 -1.36
N PHE A 62 4.20 -2.77 -1.61
CA PHE A 62 3.99 -4.19 -1.93
C PHE A 62 3.92 -4.48 -3.43
N TYR A 63 3.95 -3.46 -4.30
CA TYR A 63 3.77 -3.64 -5.74
C TYR A 63 5.06 -4.07 -6.44
N GLN A 64 4.91 -5.03 -7.35
CA GLN A 64 5.93 -5.44 -8.30
C GLN A 64 5.60 -4.92 -9.70
N ALA A 65 6.49 -5.16 -10.67
CA ALA A 65 6.31 -4.68 -12.04
C ALA A 65 4.98 -5.11 -12.68
N SER A 66 4.49 -6.31 -12.34
CA SER A 66 3.19 -6.81 -12.80
C SER A 66 2.02 -6.02 -12.24
N ASP A 67 2.09 -5.60 -10.98
CA ASP A 67 1.04 -4.82 -10.32
C ASP A 67 0.93 -3.43 -10.94
N TRP A 68 2.08 -2.80 -11.22
CA TRP A 68 2.13 -1.53 -11.94
C TRP A 68 1.59 -1.63 -13.36
N ALA A 69 1.91 -2.70 -14.08
CA ALA A 69 1.37 -2.94 -15.42
C ALA A 69 -0.15 -3.15 -15.39
N LEU A 70 -0.64 -3.92 -14.42
CA LEU A 70 -2.07 -4.13 -14.22
C LEU A 70 -2.79 -2.82 -13.86
N ALA A 71 -2.25 -2.04 -12.92
CA ALA A 71 -2.79 -0.75 -12.53
C ALA A 71 -2.85 0.23 -13.72
N TYR A 72 -1.83 0.22 -14.59
CA TYR A 72 -1.78 1.05 -15.78
C TYR A 72 -2.91 0.69 -16.74
N SER A 73 -3.06 -0.60 -17.04
CA SER A 73 -4.17 -1.11 -17.87
C SER A 73 -5.53 -0.73 -17.30
N LEU A 74 -5.71 -0.84 -15.98
CA LEU A 74 -6.96 -0.48 -15.34
C LEU A 74 -7.25 1.03 -15.38
N CYS A 75 -6.22 1.87 -15.41
CA CYS A 75 -6.39 3.32 -15.59
C CYS A 75 -6.83 3.67 -17.02
N GLU A 76 -6.39 2.91 -18.03
CA GLU A 76 -6.89 3.00 -19.39
C GLU A 76 -8.37 2.57 -19.46
N ASP A 77 -8.71 1.40 -18.91
CA ASP A 77 -10.09 0.90 -18.86
C ASP A 77 -11.03 1.87 -18.12
N LEU A 78 -10.58 2.41 -16.98
CA LEU A 78 -11.31 3.41 -16.23
C LEU A 78 -11.48 4.70 -17.04
N SER A 79 -10.45 5.12 -17.78
CA SER A 79 -10.52 6.31 -18.64
C SER A 79 -11.57 6.13 -19.73
N TYR A 80 -11.51 5.01 -20.44
CA TYR A 80 -12.50 4.65 -21.46
C TYR A 80 -13.91 4.62 -20.87
N TYR A 81 -14.08 3.94 -19.74
CA TYR A 81 -15.37 3.85 -19.04
C TYR A 81 -15.93 5.23 -18.65
N LYS A 82 -15.09 6.11 -18.10
CA LYS A 82 -15.50 7.46 -17.70
C LYS A 82 -15.76 8.37 -18.90
N ALA A 83 -15.07 8.19 -20.02
CA ALA A 83 -15.33 8.94 -21.24
C ALA A 83 -16.58 8.47 -21.99
N SER A 84 -17.02 7.22 -21.79
CA SER A 84 -18.18 6.67 -22.48
C SER A 84 -19.49 7.37 -22.10
N GLY A 85 -20.29 7.73 -23.12
CA GLY A 85 -21.63 8.29 -22.95
C GLY A 85 -22.67 7.28 -22.44
N LYS A 86 -22.39 5.96 -22.55
CA LYS A 86 -23.21 4.89 -21.95
C LYS A 86 -22.34 4.01 -21.08
N ARG A 87 -22.68 3.93 -19.80
CA ARG A 87 -21.87 3.30 -18.77
C ARG A 87 -22.52 2.01 -18.27
N SER A 88 -21.88 0.88 -18.56
CA SER A 88 -22.34 -0.43 -18.08
C SER A 88 -22.03 -0.62 -16.59
N GLY A 89 -23.03 -1.00 -15.79
CA GLY A 89 -22.81 -1.33 -14.38
C GLY A 89 -21.88 -2.53 -14.20
N GLN A 90 -22.03 -3.55 -15.05
CA GLN A 90 -21.20 -4.75 -15.01
C GLN A 90 -19.72 -4.43 -15.28
N MET A 91 -19.44 -3.57 -16.26
CA MET A 91 -18.07 -3.16 -16.57
C MET A 91 -17.43 -2.40 -15.41
N LEU A 92 -18.18 -1.51 -14.77
CA LEU A 92 -17.69 -0.78 -13.59
C LEU A 92 -17.36 -1.72 -12.44
N GLN A 93 -18.24 -2.69 -12.20
CA GLN A 93 -18.02 -3.70 -11.18
C GLN A 93 -16.73 -4.48 -11.45
N THR A 94 -16.50 -4.89 -12.70
CA THR A 94 -15.26 -5.58 -13.09
C THR A 94 -14.01 -4.72 -12.86
N ILE A 95 -14.05 -3.44 -13.24
CA ILE A 95 -12.94 -2.50 -13.02
C ILE A 95 -12.65 -2.36 -11.52
N TYR A 96 -13.68 -2.16 -10.69
CA TYR A 96 -13.51 -1.99 -9.25
C TYR A 96 -13.04 -3.28 -8.57
N SER A 97 -13.55 -4.44 -8.95
CA SER A 97 -13.04 -5.72 -8.45
C SER A 97 -11.58 -5.98 -8.84
N ALA A 98 -11.12 -5.45 -9.98
CA ALA A 98 -9.71 -5.54 -10.36
C ALA A 98 -8.83 -4.60 -9.52
N PHE A 99 -9.29 -3.39 -9.19
CA PHE A 99 -8.60 -2.52 -8.22
C PHE A 99 -8.59 -3.09 -6.80
N GLU A 100 -9.65 -3.80 -6.38
CA GLU A 100 -9.70 -4.50 -5.09
C GLU A 100 -8.60 -5.58 -4.99
N ARG A 101 -8.29 -6.29 -6.08
CA ARG A 101 -7.16 -7.25 -6.14
C ARG A 101 -5.79 -6.60 -5.97
N LEU A 102 -5.68 -5.34 -6.39
CA LEU A 102 -4.49 -4.51 -6.17
C LEU A 102 -4.49 -3.85 -4.77
N LEU A 103 -5.49 -4.15 -3.93
CA LEU A 103 -5.58 -3.63 -2.57
C LEU A 103 -5.57 -2.10 -2.51
N VAL A 104 -6.23 -1.45 -3.47
CA VAL A 104 -6.21 0.02 -3.61
C VAL A 104 -6.93 0.73 -2.46
N ALA A 105 -8.09 0.22 -2.03
CA ALA A 105 -8.79 0.77 -0.88
C ALA A 105 -8.27 0.16 0.43
N GLU A 106 -8.27 0.96 1.50
CA GLU A 106 -7.86 0.49 2.83
C GLU A 106 -8.73 -0.68 3.33
N GLY A 107 -10.02 -0.68 2.99
CA GLY A 107 -10.91 -1.80 3.33
C GLY A 107 -10.42 -3.14 2.77
N ASP A 108 -9.90 -3.13 1.54
CA ASP A 108 -9.40 -4.34 0.87
C ASP A 108 -8.12 -4.84 1.54
N ARG A 109 -7.23 -3.92 1.93
CA ARG A 109 -6.03 -4.21 2.72
C ARG A 109 -6.36 -4.84 4.08
N ARG A 110 -7.28 -4.24 4.83
CA ARG A 110 -7.68 -4.76 6.16
C ARG A 110 -8.29 -6.16 6.08
N ARG A 111 -8.99 -6.50 5.00
CA ARG A 111 -9.51 -7.86 4.78
C ARG A 111 -8.41 -8.91 4.68
N VAL A 112 -7.25 -8.54 4.13
CA VAL A 112 -6.06 -9.40 4.05
C VAL A 112 -5.04 -9.12 5.15
N ARG A 113 -5.44 -8.37 6.19
CA ARG A 113 -4.63 -8.04 7.37
C ARG A 113 -3.37 -7.23 7.05
N ILE A 114 -3.48 -6.35 6.05
CA ILE A 114 -2.47 -5.34 5.74
C ILE A 114 -2.96 -4.00 6.29
N GLU A 115 -2.14 -3.37 7.12
CA GLU A 115 -2.39 -2.05 7.68
C GLU A 115 -1.16 -1.16 7.49
N LEU A 116 -1.40 0.13 7.23
CA LEU A 116 -0.35 1.13 7.14
C LEU A 116 -0.30 1.84 8.49
N HIS A 117 0.84 1.77 9.15
CA HIS A 117 1.07 2.48 10.40
C HIS A 117 1.66 3.86 10.11
N GLU A 118 1.43 4.81 11.02
CA GLU A 118 2.14 6.08 10.96
C GLU A 118 3.64 5.84 11.15
N PRO A 119 4.50 6.62 10.46
CA PRO A 119 5.92 6.52 10.67
C PRO A 119 6.22 6.80 12.15
N VAL A 120 6.78 5.81 12.83
CA VAL A 120 7.28 5.99 14.18
C VAL A 120 8.44 7.00 14.08
N PRO A 121 8.43 8.09 14.87
CA PRO A 121 9.56 9.02 14.89
C PRO A 121 10.84 8.23 15.14
N ASP A 122 11.90 8.59 14.43
CA ASP A 122 13.22 8.00 14.60
C ASP A 122 13.74 8.38 15.99
N GLU A 123 13.31 7.66 17.03
CA GLU A 123 13.89 7.76 18.35
C GLU A 123 15.32 7.25 18.22
N GLN A 124 16.28 8.17 18.34
CA GLN A 124 17.69 7.80 18.38
C GLN A 124 17.83 6.70 19.42
N SER A 125 18.28 5.52 18.98
CA SER A 125 18.45 4.37 19.85
C SER A 125 19.18 4.80 21.12
N ALA A 126 18.73 4.31 22.28
CA ALA A 126 19.40 4.57 23.56
C ALA A 126 20.90 4.25 23.50
N ALA A 127 21.32 3.30 22.65
CA ALA A 127 22.73 3.01 22.40
C ALA A 127 23.47 4.14 21.65
N VAL A 128 22.82 4.78 20.68
CA VAL A 128 23.37 5.94 19.95
C VAL A 128 23.46 7.16 20.86
N LEU A 129 22.45 7.39 21.68
CA LEU A 129 22.46 8.44 22.71
C LEU A 129 23.58 8.20 23.74
N ALA A 130 23.73 6.97 24.24
CA ALA A 130 24.80 6.62 25.17
C ALA A 130 26.21 6.80 24.56
N ILE A 131 26.38 6.50 23.27
CA ILE A 131 27.66 6.74 22.56
C ILE A 131 27.89 8.24 22.37
N ALA A 132 26.85 9.02 22.09
CA ALA A 132 26.95 10.47 21.95
C ALA A 132 27.34 11.14 23.28
N ASP A 133 26.70 10.74 24.38
CA ASP A 133 27.02 11.21 25.73
C ASP A 133 28.47 10.82 26.12
N TYR A 134 28.87 9.58 25.85
CA TYR A 134 30.24 9.13 26.10
C TYR A 134 31.29 9.92 25.32
N LYS A 135 31.04 10.25 24.04
CA LYS A 135 31.93 11.09 23.23
C LYS A 135 32.02 12.51 23.76
N LYS A 136 30.91 13.06 24.26
CA LYS A 136 30.84 14.38 24.88
C LYS A 136 31.68 14.43 26.15
N ASP A 137 31.58 13.42 27.01
CA ASP A 137 32.35 13.33 28.25
C ASP A 137 33.86 13.22 28.00
N LEU A 138 34.27 12.61 26.88
CA LEU A 138 35.67 12.51 26.46
C LEU A 138 36.19 13.78 25.74
N GLY A 139 35.35 14.78 25.49
CA GLY A 139 35.74 15.97 24.71
C GLY A 139 36.02 15.67 23.23
N LEU A 140 35.44 14.58 22.71
CA LEU A 140 35.59 14.12 21.32
C LEU A 140 34.40 14.50 20.43
N ALA A 141 33.42 15.22 20.99
CA ALA A 141 32.31 15.81 20.24
C ALA A 141 32.68 17.25 19.82
N GLU A 142 32.52 17.58 18.53
CA GLU A 142 32.58 18.97 18.03
C GLU A 142 31.44 19.83 18.59
#